data_AF-A0A0C1II92-F1
#
_entry.id   AF-A0A0C1II92-F1
#
_cell.length_a   1.000
_cell.length_b   1.000
_cell.length_c   1.000
_cell.angle_alpha   90.00
_cell.angle_beta   90.00
_cell.angle_gamma   90.00
#
_symmetry.space_group_name_H-M   'P 1'
#
loop_
_entity.id
_entity.type
_entity.pdbx_description
1 polymer ?
#
loop_
_entity_poly.entity_id
_entity_poly.type
_entity_poly.pdbx_seq_one_letter_code
_entity_poly.pdbx_strand_id
1 'polypeptide(L)'
;MLSRLITHCLFSFYVLCGLPVAAQEIQNADKLEPAVFASKLEPSGSQLLDVRTAKEFRSGYIQHALQADWLNAKEFGERTAYLDKSKPVMVYCASGGRSSEAAAALRTAGFQVVELAGGLNRWKKEGHPVKGAADIKQLTDAEFQAMIKSNEVVLVDFGAEWCPPCRKMEPVLDKFLQQSASTVRLVKIDGGIHVNLMKSMNVSSLPHFFMYRNGKKVWEKQGLVSLEEFQAVLADIVGPTRK
;
A
#
# COMPACT_ATOMS: atom_id res chain seq x y z
N MET A 1 17.71 -95.26 -3.68
CA MET A 1 17.43 -95.22 -2.23
C MET A 1 17.14 -93.79 -1.84
N LEU A 2 15.85 -93.43 -1.78
CA LEU A 2 15.11 -93.00 -0.57
C LEU A 2 15.72 -91.72 0.07
N SER A 3 15.13 -90.53 -0.15
CA SER A 3 13.94 -89.98 0.51
C SER A 3 14.15 -89.68 2.01
N ARG A 4 14.04 -88.39 2.41
CA ARG A 4 12.99 -87.88 3.34
C ARG A 4 13.26 -86.46 3.90
N LEU A 5 12.18 -85.66 3.86
CA LEU A 5 11.63 -84.69 4.84
C LEU A 5 12.30 -83.32 5.17
N ILE A 6 11.66 -82.26 4.62
CA ILE A 6 10.94 -81.13 5.26
C ILE A 6 11.17 -80.88 6.76
N THR A 7 11.50 -79.63 7.17
CA THR A 7 10.85 -78.84 8.26
C THR A 7 11.20 -77.34 8.14
N HIS A 8 10.19 -76.48 8.31
CA HIS A 8 10.24 -75.01 8.22
C HIS A 8 10.99 -74.35 9.39
N CYS A 9 11.61 -73.18 9.15
CA CYS A 9 11.69 -72.13 10.16
C CYS A 9 11.74 -70.73 9.49
N LEU A 10 10.64 -69.98 9.64
CA LEU A 10 10.56 -68.54 9.42
C LEU A 10 11.35 -67.82 10.53
N PHE A 11 12.10 -66.75 10.21
CA PHE A 11 12.05 -65.43 10.88
C PHE A 11 13.10 -64.45 10.29
N SER A 12 12.58 -63.41 9.64
CA SER A 12 12.99 -61.99 9.64
C SER A 12 14.43 -61.59 10.03
N PHE A 13 15.14 -60.84 9.17
CA PHE A 13 15.84 -59.62 9.60
C PHE A 13 16.12 -58.64 8.44
N TYR A 14 15.29 -57.60 8.40
CA TYR A 14 15.55 -56.21 7.99
C TYR A 14 16.57 -55.89 6.87
N VAL A 15 16.01 -55.52 5.72
CA VAL A 15 16.54 -54.51 4.80
C VAL A 15 16.53 -53.14 5.51
N LEU A 16 17.64 -52.41 5.50
CA LEU A 16 17.59 -50.94 5.54
C LEU A 16 18.80 -50.34 4.81
N CYS A 17 18.67 -50.24 3.49
CA CYS A 17 19.52 -49.40 2.66
C CYS A 17 19.17 -47.94 2.97
N GLY A 18 20.03 -47.25 3.73
CA GLY A 18 19.85 -45.84 4.04
C GLY A 18 20.03 -44.98 2.79
N LEU A 19 18.92 -44.54 2.20
CA LEU A 19 18.93 -43.44 1.23
C LEU A 19 19.16 -42.12 1.99
N PRO A 20 19.94 -41.18 1.45
CA PRO A 20 20.03 -39.85 2.03
C PRO A 20 18.66 -39.20 1.90
N VAL A 21 18.01 -38.96 3.03
CA VAL A 21 16.84 -38.09 3.12
C VAL A 21 17.32 -36.70 2.74
N ALA A 22 17.10 -36.30 1.49
CA ALA A 22 17.04 -34.89 1.15
C ALA A 22 15.88 -34.31 1.97
N ALA A 23 16.21 -33.61 3.05
CA ALA A 23 15.25 -32.82 3.79
C ALA A 23 14.71 -31.76 2.83
N GLN A 24 13.54 -32.02 2.25
CA GLN A 24 12.78 -30.97 1.57
C GLN A 24 12.31 -30.02 2.66
N GLU A 25 12.93 -28.84 2.74
CA GLU A 25 12.34 -27.72 3.45
C GLU A 25 10.95 -27.49 2.86
N ILE A 26 9.90 -27.70 3.67
CA ILE A 26 8.56 -27.23 3.33
C ILE A 26 8.65 -25.71 3.37
N GLN A 27 8.98 -25.10 2.23
CA GLN A 27 8.70 -23.69 2.04
C GLN A 27 7.20 -23.54 2.22
N ASN A 28 6.80 -22.90 3.31
CA ASN A 28 5.42 -22.53 3.56
C ASN A 28 4.99 -21.71 2.33
N ALA A 29 4.13 -22.27 1.45
CA ALA A 29 3.92 -21.75 0.09
C ALA A 29 3.48 -20.27 0.08
N ASP A 30 2.95 -19.82 1.21
CA ASP A 30 2.46 -18.47 1.47
C ASP A 30 3.52 -17.52 2.07
N LYS A 31 4.78 -17.96 2.25
CA LYS A 31 5.89 -17.15 2.76
C LYS A 31 7.16 -17.41 1.94
N LEU A 32 7.58 -16.41 1.17
CA LEU A 32 8.65 -16.54 0.19
C LEU A 32 9.90 -15.79 0.60
N GLU A 33 11.03 -16.38 0.26
CA GLU A 33 12.34 -15.75 0.39
C GLU A 33 12.53 -14.58 -0.59
N PRO A 34 13.34 -13.55 -0.27
CA PRO A 34 13.41 -12.31 -1.06
C PRO A 34 13.64 -12.51 -2.56
N ALA A 35 14.56 -13.39 -2.96
CA ALA A 35 14.80 -13.69 -4.37
C ALA A 35 13.56 -14.28 -5.08
N VAL A 36 12.87 -15.23 -4.44
CA VAL A 36 11.66 -15.85 -5.00
C VAL A 36 10.49 -14.87 -4.99
N PHE A 37 10.34 -14.09 -3.92
CA PHE A 37 9.36 -13.02 -3.80
C PHE A 37 9.53 -11.99 -4.92
N ALA A 38 10.77 -11.52 -5.16
CA ALA A 38 11.09 -10.58 -6.23
C ALA A 38 10.70 -11.13 -7.60
N SER A 39 11.02 -12.39 -7.89
CA SER A 39 10.68 -13.03 -9.17
C SER A 39 9.17 -13.11 -9.42
N LYS A 40 8.33 -13.11 -8.38
CA LYS A 40 6.88 -13.17 -8.48
C LYS A 40 6.20 -11.80 -8.51
N LEU A 41 6.86 -10.71 -8.11
CA LEU A 41 6.24 -9.37 -8.07
C LEU A 41 5.82 -8.87 -9.46
N GLU A 42 6.71 -8.96 -10.44
CA GLU A 42 6.50 -8.41 -11.79
C GLU A 42 5.56 -9.24 -12.69
N PRO A 43 5.65 -10.59 -12.74
CA PRO A 43 4.87 -11.37 -13.71
C PRO A 43 3.41 -11.61 -13.33
N SER A 44 3.03 -11.39 -12.08
CA SER A 44 1.80 -11.96 -11.50
C SER A 44 0.60 -11.00 -11.48
N GLY A 45 0.81 -9.71 -11.80
CA GLY A 45 -0.22 -8.69 -11.55
C GLY A 45 -0.58 -8.56 -10.06
N SER A 46 0.32 -8.99 -9.16
CA SER A 46 0.13 -8.92 -7.71
C SER A 46 0.00 -7.49 -7.20
N GLN A 47 -0.66 -7.35 -6.05
CA GLN A 47 -0.72 -6.11 -5.30
C GLN A 47 0.28 -6.17 -4.15
N LEU A 48 1.36 -5.40 -4.25
CA LEU A 48 2.36 -5.32 -3.20
C LEU A 48 1.89 -4.39 -2.08
N LEU A 49 1.89 -4.88 -0.84
CA LEU A 49 1.40 -4.17 0.34
C LEU A 49 2.48 -4.09 1.43
N ASP A 50 2.87 -2.87 1.78
CA ASP A 50 3.68 -2.56 2.94
C ASP A 50 2.78 -2.19 4.11
N VAL A 51 2.85 -2.98 5.18
CA VAL A 51 1.99 -2.78 6.36
C VAL A 51 2.66 -2.01 7.51
N ARG A 52 3.77 -1.34 7.22
CA ARG A 52 4.46 -0.46 8.17
C ARG A 52 3.77 0.90 8.27
N THR A 53 4.22 1.72 9.21
CA THR A 53 3.79 3.11 9.34
C THR A 53 4.20 3.93 8.10
N ALA A 54 3.47 5.01 7.82
CA ALA A 54 3.84 5.92 6.73
C ALA A 54 5.27 6.48 6.88
N LYS A 55 5.75 6.69 8.11
CA LYS A 55 7.12 7.15 8.39
C LYS A 55 8.17 6.13 7.97
N GLU A 56 7.92 4.86 8.26
CA GLU A 56 8.79 3.76 7.84
C GLU A 56 8.75 3.51 6.33
N PHE A 57 7.57 3.67 5.71
CA PHE A 57 7.43 3.55 4.26
C PHE A 57 8.33 4.57 3.53
N ARG A 58 8.27 5.84 3.96
CA ARG A 58 9.08 6.92 3.36
C ARG A 58 10.58 6.73 3.45
N SER A 59 11.07 6.08 4.51
CA SER A 59 12.51 5.87 4.71
C SER A 59 13.08 4.71 3.89
N GLY A 60 12.25 4.04 3.09
CA GLY A 60 12.67 2.94 2.24
C GLY A 60 11.53 1.95 2.05
N TYR A 61 11.05 1.72 0.84
CA TYR A 61 9.99 0.77 0.49
C TYR A 61 10.31 0.05 -0.82
N ILE A 62 9.70 -1.11 -1.05
CA ILE A 62 9.82 -1.84 -2.33
C ILE A 62 9.01 -1.10 -3.40
N GLN A 63 9.58 -0.90 -4.59
CA GLN A 63 8.94 -0.15 -5.69
C GLN A 63 7.50 -0.65 -5.96
N HIS A 64 6.58 0.28 -6.22
CA HIS A 64 5.15 0.03 -6.45
C HIS A 64 4.33 -0.50 -5.26
N ALA A 65 4.93 -0.61 -4.06
CA ALA A 65 4.17 -0.98 -2.86
C ALA A 65 3.06 0.04 -2.56
N LEU A 66 1.88 -0.48 -2.25
CA LEU A 66 0.81 0.24 -1.56
C LEU A 66 1.13 0.24 -0.06
N GLN A 67 0.73 1.28 0.67
CA GLN A 67 0.96 1.36 2.12
C GLN A 67 -0.35 1.31 2.91
N ALA A 68 -0.42 0.47 3.94
CA ALA A 68 -1.55 0.41 4.87
C ALA A 68 -1.06 0.08 6.29
N ASP A 69 -1.08 1.05 7.21
CA ASP A 69 -0.46 0.87 8.53
C ASP A 69 -1.21 -0.15 9.40
N TRP A 70 -0.60 -1.31 9.64
CA TRP A 70 -1.18 -2.34 10.51
C TRP A 70 -1.44 -1.85 11.94
N LEU A 71 -0.64 -0.90 12.44
CA LEU A 71 -0.80 -0.34 13.78
C LEU A 71 -1.99 0.62 13.89
N ASN A 72 -2.60 0.98 12.76
CA ASN A 72 -3.79 1.82 12.68
C ASN A 72 -4.93 1.01 12.02
N ALA A 73 -5.70 0.29 12.84
CA ALA A 73 -6.76 -0.62 12.35
C ALA A 73 -7.78 0.06 11.42
N LYS A 74 -8.14 1.31 11.70
CA LYS A 74 -9.05 2.09 10.85
C LYS A 74 -8.44 2.33 9.47
N GLU A 75 -7.23 2.87 9.43
CA GLU A 75 -6.52 3.13 8.17
C GLU A 75 -6.27 1.84 7.38
N PHE A 76 -5.85 0.78 8.06
CA PHE A 76 -5.61 -0.52 7.43
C PHE A 76 -6.88 -1.04 6.75
N GLY A 77 -8.02 -1.05 7.45
CA GLY A 77 -9.31 -1.46 6.90
C GLY A 77 -9.75 -0.60 5.71
N GLU A 78 -9.68 0.73 5.85
CA GLU A 78 -10.05 1.66 4.78
C GLU A 78 -9.22 1.46 3.51
N ARG A 79 -7.90 1.28 3.64
CA ARG A 79 -7.02 1.16 2.47
C ARG A 79 -7.08 -0.21 1.82
N THR A 80 -7.18 -1.27 2.61
CA THR A 80 -7.25 -2.64 2.09
C THR A 80 -8.59 -2.96 1.43
N ALA A 81 -9.65 -2.21 1.75
CA ALA A 81 -10.95 -2.33 1.08
C ALA A 81 -10.90 -2.03 -0.44
N TYR A 82 -9.88 -1.29 -0.91
CA TYR A 82 -9.69 -0.98 -2.33
C TYR A 82 -8.85 -2.02 -3.10
N LEU A 83 -8.33 -3.04 -2.41
CA LEU A 83 -7.56 -4.10 -3.05
C LEU A 83 -8.47 -4.97 -3.92
N ASP A 84 -7.94 -5.37 -5.07
CA ASP A 84 -8.61 -6.27 -6.00
C ASP A 84 -8.54 -7.72 -5.47
N LYS A 85 -9.68 -8.29 -5.10
CA LYS A 85 -9.75 -9.67 -4.56
C LYS A 85 -9.36 -10.75 -5.57
N SER A 86 -9.35 -10.44 -6.88
CA SER A 86 -8.92 -11.38 -7.91
C SER A 86 -7.41 -11.51 -8.03
N LYS A 87 -6.65 -10.59 -7.43
CA LYS A 87 -5.19 -10.53 -7.51
C LYS A 87 -4.56 -10.91 -6.17
N PRO A 88 -3.49 -11.71 -6.16
CA PRO A 88 -2.77 -12.01 -4.93
C PRO A 88 -2.19 -10.73 -4.30
N VAL A 89 -2.22 -10.69 -2.97
CA VAL A 89 -1.61 -9.63 -2.16
C VAL A 89 -0.26 -10.11 -1.65
N MET A 90 0.80 -9.44 -2.08
CA MET A 90 2.15 -9.71 -1.63
C MET A 90 2.48 -8.75 -0.48
N VAL A 91 2.60 -9.24 0.75
CA VAL A 91 2.63 -8.40 1.95
C VAL A 91 3.98 -8.46 2.67
N TYR A 92 4.43 -7.33 3.19
CA TYR A 92 5.63 -7.26 4.02
C TYR A 92 5.54 -6.17 5.08
N CYS A 93 6.38 -6.30 6.11
CA CYS A 93 6.66 -5.23 7.05
C CYS A 93 8.18 -5.09 7.25
N ALA A 94 8.65 -4.56 8.38
CA ALA A 94 10.08 -4.41 8.63
C ALA A 94 10.81 -5.77 8.75
N SER A 95 10.27 -6.69 9.56
CA SER A 95 10.94 -7.95 9.95
C SER A 95 10.07 -9.21 9.80
N GLY A 96 8.79 -9.08 9.45
CA GLY A 96 7.86 -10.19 9.27
C GLY A 96 6.74 -10.32 10.33
N GLY A 97 6.88 -9.69 11.50
CA GLY A 97 5.89 -9.78 12.59
C GLY A 97 4.52 -9.21 12.21
N ARG A 98 4.43 -7.88 12.03
CA ARG A 98 3.19 -7.18 11.62
C ARG A 98 2.57 -7.75 10.33
N SER A 99 3.40 -8.13 9.35
CA SER A 99 2.89 -8.68 8.09
C SER A 99 2.27 -10.05 8.26
N SER A 100 2.71 -10.86 9.22
CA SER A 100 2.10 -12.16 9.51
C SER A 100 0.67 -11.98 10.05
N GLU A 101 0.46 -11.02 10.95
CA GLU A 101 -0.86 -10.70 11.49
C GLU A 101 -1.77 -10.06 10.42
N ALA A 102 -1.23 -9.11 9.66
CA ALA A 102 -1.94 -8.50 8.53
C ALA A 102 -2.32 -9.53 7.46
N ALA A 103 -1.44 -10.50 7.18
CA ALA A 103 -1.71 -11.57 6.24
C ALA A 103 -2.87 -12.45 6.73
N ALA A 104 -2.92 -12.80 8.02
CA ALA A 104 -4.04 -13.55 8.58
C ALA A 104 -5.37 -12.80 8.45
N ALA A 105 -5.38 -11.49 8.72
CA ALA A 105 -6.56 -10.65 8.55
C ALA A 105 -7.01 -10.58 7.07
N LEU A 106 -6.07 -10.40 6.13
CA LEU A 106 -6.36 -10.37 4.70
C LEU A 106 -6.87 -11.72 4.18
N ARG A 107 -6.28 -12.85 4.62
CA ARG A 107 -6.78 -14.19 4.30
C ARG A 107 -8.21 -14.38 4.81
N THR A 108 -8.50 -13.92 6.02
CA THR A 108 -9.88 -13.93 6.59
C THR A 108 -10.85 -13.09 5.77
N ALA A 109 -10.38 -11.98 5.19
CA ALA A 109 -11.16 -11.15 4.26
C ALA A 109 -11.28 -11.73 2.84
N GLY A 110 -10.71 -12.91 2.58
CA GLY A 110 -10.81 -13.66 1.33
C GLY A 110 -9.73 -13.34 0.29
N PHE A 111 -8.63 -12.69 0.69
CA PHE A 111 -7.49 -12.47 -0.21
C PHE A 111 -6.57 -13.69 -0.27
N GLN A 112 -5.99 -13.94 -1.45
CA GLN A 112 -4.80 -14.79 -1.58
C GLN A 112 -3.59 -13.96 -1.12
N VAL A 113 -2.83 -14.44 -0.14
CA VAL A 113 -1.75 -13.64 0.48
C VAL A 113 -0.43 -14.39 0.50
N VAL A 114 0.61 -13.72 0.01
CA VAL A 114 2.00 -14.18 0.02
C VAL A 114 2.85 -13.22 0.84
N GLU A 115 3.56 -13.71 1.84
CA GLU A 115 4.39 -12.92 2.75
C GLU A 115 5.86 -12.89 2.29
N LEU A 116 6.53 -11.76 2.49
CA LEU A 116 7.99 -11.67 2.37
C LEU A 116 8.66 -12.14 3.65
N ALA A 117 9.38 -13.27 3.58
CA ALA A 117 10.14 -13.81 4.70
C ALA A 117 11.21 -12.82 5.17
N GLY A 118 11.26 -12.55 6.48
CA GLY A 118 12.20 -11.60 7.10
C GLY A 118 11.95 -10.12 6.79
N GLY A 119 10.89 -9.80 6.04
CA GLY A 119 10.48 -8.44 5.72
C GLY A 119 11.53 -7.60 4.98
N LEU A 120 11.35 -6.29 5.00
CA LEU A 120 12.22 -5.34 4.31
C LEU A 120 13.67 -5.36 4.82
N ASN A 121 13.89 -5.73 6.09
CA ASN A 121 15.24 -5.82 6.64
C ASN A 121 16.05 -6.92 5.94
N ARG A 122 15.44 -8.09 5.71
CA ARG A 122 16.10 -9.17 4.96
C ARG A 122 16.24 -8.82 3.48
N TRP A 123 15.20 -8.24 2.86
CA TRP A 123 15.24 -7.71 1.49
C TRP A 123 16.46 -6.80 1.24
N LYS A 124 16.67 -5.81 2.12
CA LYS A 124 17.82 -4.90 2.03
C LYS A 124 19.15 -5.61 2.30
N LYS A 125 19.19 -6.51 3.29
CA LYS A 125 20.42 -7.27 3.61
C LYS A 125 20.88 -8.12 2.43
N GLU A 126 19.96 -8.65 1.65
CA GLU A 126 20.23 -9.43 0.44
C GLU A 126 20.44 -8.57 -0.82
N GLY A 127 20.51 -7.24 -0.67
CA GLY A 127 20.89 -6.32 -1.74
C GLY A 127 19.77 -5.94 -2.72
N HIS A 128 18.51 -6.27 -2.41
CA HIS A 128 17.40 -5.89 -3.26
C HIS A 128 17.07 -4.38 -3.16
N PRO A 129 16.62 -3.75 -4.26
CA PRO A 129 16.44 -2.30 -4.32
C PRO A 129 15.25 -1.82 -3.49
N VAL A 130 15.34 -0.57 -2.99
CA VAL A 130 14.25 0.16 -2.34
C VAL A 130 14.13 1.57 -2.92
N LYS A 131 12.93 2.15 -2.83
CA LYS A 131 12.60 3.55 -3.13
C LYS A 131 12.38 4.31 -1.83
N GLY A 132 12.42 5.64 -1.88
CA GLY A 132 12.27 6.48 -0.68
C GLY A 132 13.54 6.46 0.17
N ALA A 133 14.42 7.44 -0.03
CA ALA A 133 15.67 7.56 0.74
C ALA A 133 16.19 9.00 0.78
N ALA A 134 15.34 9.98 0.50
CA ALA A 134 15.70 11.38 0.66
C ALA A 134 15.01 11.91 1.92
N ASP A 135 15.70 12.75 2.69
CA ASP A 135 15.08 13.63 3.68
C ASP A 135 14.15 14.60 2.96
N ILE A 136 12.96 14.13 2.55
CA ILE A 136 12.00 14.94 1.83
C ILE A 136 11.45 15.97 2.82
N LYS A 137 11.74 17.24 2.55
CA LYS A 137 11.27 18.37 3.35
C LYS A 137 9.76 18.31 3.52
N GLN A 138 9.30 18.36 4.77
CA GLN A 138 7.88 18.52 5.07
C GLN A 138 7.48 20.00 4.96
N LEU A 139 6.31 20.27 4.38
CA LEU A 139 5.68 21.58 4.45
C LEU A 139 5.31 21.89 5.91
N THR A 140 5.65 23.09 6.33
CA THR A 140 5.20 23.67 7.60
C THR A 140 3.82 24.29 7.46
N ASP A 141 3.13 24.50 8.58
CA ASP A 141 1.85 25.22 8.59
C ASP A 141 1.99 26.62 7.98
N ALA A 142 3.09 27.32 8.26
CA ALA A 142 3.35 28.66 7.72
C ALA A 142 3.51 28.67 6.19
N GLU A 143 4.26 27.70 5.65
CA GLU A 143 4.40 27.53 4.19
C GLU A 143 3.06 27.20 3.54
N PHE A 144 2.28 26.29 4.13
CA PHE A 144 0.94 25.97 3.65
C PHE A 144 0.00 27.19 3.68
N GLN A 145 0.01 27.96 4.77
CA GLN A 145 -0.79 29.18 4.90
C GLN A 145 -0.43 30.23 3.84
N ALA A 146 0.84 30.30 3.42
CA ALA A 146 1.24 31.18 2.32
C ALA A 146 0.67 30.70 0.97
N MET A 147 0.56 29.39 0.75
CA MET A 147 0.06 28.81 -0.51
C MET A 147 -1.45 29.03 -0.73
N ILE A 148 -2.24 29.06 0.34
CA ILE A 148 -3.71 29.21 0.29
C ILE A 148 -4.18 30.67 0.31
N LYS A 149 -3.27 31.61 0.58
CA LYS A 149 -3.53 33.06 0.51
C LYS A 149 -3.41 33.53 -0.94
N SER A 150 -4.41 33.21 -1.75
CA SER A 150 -4.59 33.67 -3.13
C SER A 150 -5.97 34.28 -3.32
N ASN A 151 -6.10 35.17 -4.31
CA ASN A 151 -7.40 35.63 -4.81
C ASN A 151 -8.12 34.56 -5.64
N GLU A 152 -7.38 33.56 -6.12
CA GLU A 152 -7.90 32.37 -6.81
C GLU A 152 -8.53 31.39 -5.80
N VAL A 153 -9.34 30.46 -6.32
CA VAL A 153 -9.75 29.30 -5.53
C VAL A 153 -8.57 28.33 -5.48
N VAL A 154 -8.17 27.91 -4.27
CA VAL A 154 -7.09 26.92 -4.09
C VAL A 154 -7.71 25.59 -3.74
N LEU A 155 -7.62 24.62 -4.65
CA LEU A 155 -7.96 23.22 -4.41
C LEU A 155 -6.73 22.53 -3.81
N VAL A 156 -6.87 21.99 -2.60
CA VAL A 156 -5.84 21.22 -1.93
C VAL A 156 -6.21 19.74 -2.03
N ASP A 157 -5.35 18.95 -2.67
CA ASP A 157 -5.45 17.49 -2.78
C ASP A 157 -4.50 16.85 -1.77
N PHE A 158 -5.06 16.25 -0.72
CA PHE A 158 -4.33 15.38 0.18
C PHE A 158 -4.36 13.96 -0.38
N GLY A 159 -3.23 13.54 -0.94
CA GLY A 159 -3.09 12.27 -1.66
C GLY A 159 -1.75 11.60 -1.41
N ALA A 160 -1.45 10.51 -2.13
CA ALA A 160 -0.13 9.91 -2.18
C ALA A 160 0.00 8.98 -3.40
N GLU A 161 1.20 8.84 -3.97
CA GLU A 161 1.42 7.98 -5.13
C GLU A 161 1.08 6.50 -4.85
N TRP A 162 1.39 6.05 -3.64
CA TRP A 162 1.12 4.70 -3.18
C TRP A 162 -0.35 4.46 -2.81
N CYS A 163 -1.21 5.48 -2.83
CA CYS A 163 -2.64 5.39 -2.47
C CYS A 163 -3.50 5.09 -3.71
N PRO A 164 -4.09 3.88 -3.85
CA PRO A 164 -4.91 3.52 -5.01
C PRO A 164 -6.11 4.44 -5.28
N PRO A 165 -6.95 4.81 -4.29
CA PRO A 165 -8.07 5.72 -4.56
C PRO A 165 -7.59 7.11 -4.96
N CYS A 166 -6.45 7.58 -4.46
CA CYS A 166 -5.84 8.85 -4.87
C CYS A 166 -5.45 8.80 -6.36
N ARG A 167 -4.80 7.73 -6.83
CA ARG A 167 -4.47 7.57 -8.27
C ARG A 167 -5.71 7.55 -9.17
N LYS A 168 -6.83 7.03 -8.68
CA LYS A 168 -8.11 7.06 -9.43
C LYS A 168 -8.69 8.47 -9.56
N MET A 169 -8.32 9.38 -8.65
CA MET A 169 -8.75 10.78 -8.68
C MET A 169 -7.93 11.64 -9.65
N GLU A 170 -6.68 11.28 -9.96
CA GLU A 170 -5.82 12.02 -10.91
C GLU A 170 -6.52 12.38 -12.23
N PRO A 171 -7.15 11.44 -12.99
CA PRO A 171 -7.83 11.80 -14.23
C PRO A 171 -9.07 12.69 -14.03
N VAL A 172 -9.67 12.69 -12.84
CA VAL A 172 -10.79 13.59 -12.51
C VAL A 172 -10.26 14.99 -12.24
N LEU A 173 -9.19 15.11 -11.45
CA LEU A 173 -8.50 16.37 -11.16
C LEU A 173 -7.96 17.01 -12.44
N ASP A 174 -7.32 16.23 -13.32
CA ASP A 174 -6.79 16.72 -14.59
C ASP A 174 -7.90 17.35 -15.45
N LYS A 175 -9.03 16.64 -15.61
CA LYS A 175 -10.18 17.17 -16.37
C LYS A 175 -10.76 18.42 -15.71
N PHE A 176 -10.91 18.42 -14.38
CA PHE A 176 -11.43 19.56 -13.65
C PHE A 176 -10.54 20.80 -13.81
N LEU A 177 -9.23 20.64 -13.67
CA LEU A 177 -8.25 21.73 -13.77
C LEU A 177 -8.12 22.24 -15.21
N GLN A 178 -8.20 21.37 -16.23
CA GLN A 178 -8.26 21.79 -17.63
C GLN A 178 -9.46 22.72 -17.90
N GLN A 179 -10.59 22.51 -17.23
CA GLN A 179 -11.80 23.30 -17.39
C GLN A 179 -11.87 24.53 -16.47
N SER A 180 -10.96 24.65 -15.51
CA SER A 180 -10.98 25.70 -14.47
C SER A 180 -9.64 26.39 -14.24
N ALA A 181 -8.66 26.23 -15.15
CA ALA A 181 -7.27 26.66 -14.97
C ALA A 181 -7.09 28.15 -14.65
N SER A 182 -7.99 29.03 -15.10
CA SER A 182 -7.94 30.47 -14.82
C SER A 182 -8.51 30.85 -13.44
N THR A 183 -9.12 29.89 -12.74
CA THR A 183 -9.92 30.13 -11.53
C THR A 183 -9.42 29.30 -10.35
N VAL A 184 -8.93 28.10 -10.63
CA VAL A 184 -8.50 27.12 -9.63
C VAL A 184 -7.01 26.85 -9.75
N ARG A 185 -6.32 27.00 -8.63
CA ARG A 185 -4.95 26.52 -8.44
C ARG A 185 -4.95 25.24 -7.63
N LEU A 186 -4.25 24.21 -8.11
CA LEU A 186 -4.03 22.97 -7.36
C LEU A 186 -2.83 23.09 -6.42
N VAL A 187 -2.98 22.58 -5.20
CA VAL A 187 -1.90 22.30 -4.25
C VAL A 187 -1.98 20.83 -3.87
N LYS A 188 -0.93 20.05 -4.14
CA LYS A 188 -0.86 18.64 -3.74
C LYS A 188 -0.10 18.51 -2.42
N ILE A 189 -0.70 17.83 -1.45
CA ILE A 189 -0.11 17.50 -0.16
C ILE A 189 0.04 15.98 -0.12
N ASP A 190 1.27 15.49 -0.20
CA ASP A 190 1.55 14.06 -0.06
C ASP A 190 1.39 13.64 1.42
N GLY A 191 0.38 12.82 1.71
CA GLY A 191 0.08 12.29 3.05
C GLY A 191 1.12 11.27 3.56
N GLY A 192 1.94 10.74 2.65
CA GLY A 192 3.20 10.14 3.00
C GLY A 192 4.12 11.21 3.56
N ILE A 193 4.51 12.23 2.81
CA ILE A 193 5.57 13.18 3.17
C ILE A 193 5.15 14.12 4.32
N HIS A 194 4.02 14.80 4.19
CA HIS A 194 3.61 15.93 5.01
C HIS A 194 2.75 15.54 6.22
N VAL A 195 3.16 14.51 6.97
CA VAL A 195 2.37 13.95 8.09
C VAL A 195 2.05 14.94 9.20
N ASN A 196 2.94 15.90 9.46
CA ASN A 196 2.72 16.91 10.50
C ASN A 196 1.62 17.90 10.08
N LEU A 197 1.64 18.31 8.81
CA LEU A 197 0.61 19.17 8.22
C LEU A 197 -0.74 18.44 8.13
N MET A 198 -0.75 17.17 7.73
CA MET A 198 -1.96 16.33 7.74
C MET A 198 -2.60 16.33 9.13
N LYS A 199 -1.78 16.13 10.18
CA LYS A 199 -2.24 16.14 11.58
C LYS A 199 -2.77 17.51 12.01
N SER A 200 -2.07 18.61 11.71
CA SER A 200 -2.52 19.96 12.06
C SER A 200 -3.83 20.35 11.35
N MET A 201 -4.05 19.81 10.16
CA MET A 201 -5.27 20.02 9.36
C MET A 201 -6.39 19.01 9.65
N ASN A 202 -6.20 18.09 10.61
CA ASN A 202 -7.13 17.02 10.98
C ASN A 202 -7.50 16.08 9.80
N VAL A 203 -6.56 15.86 8.87
CA VAL A 203 -6.70 14.92 7.77
C VAL A 203 -6.10 13.58 8.19
N SER A 204 -6.94 12.54 8.27
CA SER A 204 -6.53 11.20 8.72
C SER A 204 -6.71 10.09 7.66
N SER A 205 -7.36 10.40 6.55
CA SER A 205 -7.68 9.45 5.48
C SER A 205 -7.44 10.10 4.12
N LEU A 206 -7.13 9.27 3.12
CA LEU A 206 -6.82 9.70 1.75
C LEU A 206 -7.75 8.99 0.75
N PRO A 207 -8.14 9.63 -0.36
CA PRO A 207 -7.91 11.05 -0.66
C PRO A 207 -8.78 11.97 0.21
N HIS A 208 -8.33 13.21 0.39
CA HIS A 208 -9.11 14.27 1.02
C HIS A 208 -8.91 15.56 0.22
N PHE A 209 -9.96 16.31 -0.01
CA PHE A 209 -9.92 17.56 -0.75
C PHE A 209 -10.43 18.72 0.09
N PHE A 210 -9.70 19.84 0.11
CA PHE A 210 -10.19 21.12 0.61
C PHE A 210 -10.24 22.14 -0.53
N MET A 211 -11.19 23.06 -0.49
CA MET A 211 -11.09 24.30 -1.27
C MET A 211 -10.99 25.52 -0.36
N TYR A 212 -10.09 26.42 -0.72
CA TYR A 212 -9.88 27.70 -0.07
C TYR A 212 -10.21 28.86 -1.00
N ARG A 213 -10.72 29.95 -0.44
CA ARG A 213 -10.83 31.25 -1.11
C ARG A 213 -10.39 32.33 -0.14
N ASN A 214 -9.46 33.21 -0.54
CA ASN A 214 -8.91 34.26 0.31
C ASN A 214 -8.37 33.73 1.66
N GLY A 215 -7.71 32.57 1.64
CA GLY A 215 -7.16 31.92 2.85
C GLY A 215 -8.18 31.26 3.78
N LYS A 216 -9.48 31.29 3.48
CA LYS A 216 -10.52 30.60 4.27
C LYS A 216 -10.93 29.29 3.60
N LYS A 217 -11.00 28.19 4.38
CA LYS A 217 -11.56 26.92 3.91
C LYS A 217 -13.06 27.10 3.69
N VAL A 218 -13.51 26.90 2.45
CA VAL A 218 -14.91 27.07 2.04
C VAL A 218 -15.58 25.74 1.72
N TRP A 219 -14.81 24.69 1.46
CA TRP A 219 -15.33 23.36 1.21
C TRP A 219 -14.31 22.28 1.60
N GLU A 220 -14.82 21.11 1.95
CA GLU A 220 -14.07 19.94 2.37
C GLU A 220 -14.83 18.67 1.97
N LYS A 221 -14.12 17.68 1.44
CA LYS A 221 -14.67 16.36 1.15
C LYS A 221 -13.60 15.27 1.29
N GLN A 222 -13.88 14.30 2.13
CA GLN A 222 -13.11 13.07 2.22
C GLN A 222 -13.62 12.04 1.19
N GLY A 223 -12.71 11.29 0.58
CA GLY A 223 -13.01 10.20 -0.34
C GLY A 223 -13.10 10.63 -1.80
N LEU A 224 -13.72 9.77 -2.63
CA LEU A 224 -13.83 10.02 -4.07
C LEU A 224 -14.83 11.14 -4.34
N VAL A 225 -14.52 11.96 -5.35
CA VAL A 225 -15.33 13.11 -5.78
C VAL A 225 -15.52 13.02 -7.29
N SER A 226 -16.72 13.28 -7.79
CA SER A 226 -16.95 13.27 -9.24
C SER A 226 -16.52 14.60 -9.87
N LEU A 227 -16.36 14.62 -11.19
CA LEU A 227 -16.07 15.86 -11.92
C LEU A 227 -17.20 16.89 -11.72
N GLU A 228 -18.45 16.42 -11.77
CA GLU A 228 -19.65 17.25 -11.63
C GLU A 228 -19.74 17.86 -10.24
N GLU A 229 -19.38 17.12 -9.19
CA GLU A 229 -19.36 17.64 -7.82
C GLU A 229 -18.32 18.76 -7.68
N PHE A 230 -17.10 18.59 -8.22
CA PHE A 230 -16.10 19.65 -8.21
C PHE A 230 -16.57 20.91 -8.95
N GLN A 231 -17.23 20.74 -10.10
CA GLN A 231 -17.78 21.84 -10.89
C GLN A 231 -18.90 22.58 -10.15
N ALA A 232 -19.83 21.85 -9.53
CA ALA A 232 -20.93 22.44 -8.77
C ALA A 232 -20.41 23.27 -7.59
N VAL A 233 -19.48 22.71 -6.82
CA VAL A 233 -18.86 23.41 -5.67
C VAL A 233 -18.10 24.65 -6.14
N LEU A 234 -17.35 24.56 -7.25
CA LEU A 234 -16.65 25.72 -7.79
C LEU A 234 -17.63 26.84 -8.16
N ALA A 235 -18.73 26.51 -8.84
CA ALA A 235 -19.76 27.47 -9.23
C ALA A 235 -20.37 28.19 -8.02
N ASP A 236 -20.67 27.45 -6.95
CA ASP A 236 -21.18 28.00 -5.69
C ASP A 236 -20.16 28.95 -5.03
N ILE A 237 -18.87 28.59 -5.07
CA ILE A 237 -17.80 29.41 -4.50
C ILE A 237 -17.63 30.71 -5.26
N VAL A 238 -17.59 30.69 -6.60
CA VAL A 238 -17.26 31.89 -7.40
C VAL A 238 -18.47 32.77 -7.70
N GLY A 239 -19.68 32.21 -7.61
CA GLY A 239 -20.93 32.87 -7.99
C GLY A 239 -21.11 32.94 -9.52
N PRO A 240 -22.27 33.42 -10.02
CA PRO A 240 -22.52 33.49 -11.45
C PRO A 240 -21.47 34.37 -12.15
N THR A 241 -20.84 33.81 -13.18
CA THR A 241 -19.97 34.56 -14.10
C THR A 241 -20.76 35.75 -14.63
N ARG A 242 -20.37 36.97 -14.27
CA ARG A 242 -20.88 38.16 -14.95
C ARG A 242 -20.37 38.08 -16.38
N LYS A 243 -21.26 37.74 -17.31
CA LYS A 243 -21.02 37.91 -18.75
C LYS A 243 -20.85 39.39 -19.07
#